data_AF-A0A6J1P6R6-F1
#
_entry.id   AF-A0A6J1P6R6-F1
#
_cell.length_a   1.000
_cell.length_b   1.000
_cell.length_c   1.000
_cell.angle_alpha   90.00
_cell.angle_beta   90.00
_cell.angle_gamma   90.00
#
_symmetry.space_group_name_H-M   'P 1'
#
loop_
_entity.id
_entity.type
_entity.pdbx_description
1 polymer ?
#
loop_
_entity_poly.entity_id
_entity_poly.type
_entity_poly.pdbx_seq_one_letter_code
_entity_poly.pdbx_strand_id
1 'polypeptide(L)'
;MILVPIAFVNEHIETLHELDIEYCDEVAKEAGVTQIERAAAPNDHPTFIAAMADVVSQHLTAGPRVSRQYLSRCAHCVSQRCKSSKEFYKTLCNFDNEPEMAVTKI
;
A
#
# COMPACT_ATOMS: atom_id res chain seq x y z
N MET A 1 24.79 -3.44 1.98
CA MET A 1 23.39 -3.81 2.27
C MET A 1 22.46 -2.77 1.68
N ILE A 2 21.30 -3.13 1.15
CA ILE A 2 20.34 -2.15 0.61
C ILE A 2 19.02 -2.21 1.38
N LEU A 3 18.61 -1.08 1.94
CA LEU A 3 17.31 -0.89 2.57
C LEU A 3 16.28 -0.51 1.49
N VAL A 4 15.10 -1.13 1.52
CA VAL A 4 14.04 -0.87 0.54
C VAL A 4 12.77 -0.43 1.25
N PRO A 5 12.36 0.85 1.13
CA PRO A 5 11.14 1.35 1.76
C PRO A 5 9.90 0.86 1.00
N ILE A 6 9.43 -0.34 1.34
CA ILE A 6 8.41 -1.06 0.55
C ILE A 6 6.97 -0.59 0.80
N ALA A 7 6.69 0.03 1.95
CA ALA A 7 5.33 0.32 2.40
C ALA A 7 4.82 1.72 2.03
N PHE A 8 5.70 2.61 1.57
CA PHE A 8 5.38 3.98 1.22
C PHE A 8 5.97 4.36 -0.12
N VAL A 9 5.26 5.22 -0.85
CA VAL A 9 5.58 5.54 -2.24
C VAL A 9 6.32 6.87 -2.38
N ASN A 10 6.39 7.66 -1.31
CA ASN A 10 7.06 8.95 -1.25
C ASN A 10 8.11 8.98 -0.15
N GLU A 11 9.04 9.93 -0.27
CA GLU A 11 9.94 10.26 0.82
C GLU A 11 9.19 10.94 1.99
N HIS A 12 9.55 10.57 3.22
CA HIS A 12 8.95 11.06 4.46
C HIS A 12 9.94 10.85 5.63
N ILE A 13 9.55 11.13 6.87
CA ILE A 13 10.47 11.12 8.02
C ILE A 13 11.14 9.76 8.22
N GLU A 14 10.41 8.66 8.04
CA GLU A 14 10.93 7.30 8.14
C GLU A 14 12.04 7.06 7.11
N THR A 15 11.94 7.55 5.88
CA THR A 15 12.99 7.31 4.86
C THR A 15 14.16 8.27 4.96
N LEU A 16 13.90 9.57 5.11
CA LEU A 16 14.93 10.61 5.06
C LEU A 16 15.66 10.79 6.39
N HIS A 17 14.99 10.51 7.51
CA HIS A 17 15.60 10.65 8.83
C HIS A 17 15.99 9.29 9.39
N GLU A 18 15.00 8.42 9.64
CA GLU A 18 15.29 7.14 10.29
C GLU A 18 16.21 6.29 9.41
N LEU A 19 15.86 6.03 8.14
CA LEU A 19 16.69 5.17 7.30
C LEU A 19 18.00 5.82 6.85
N ASP A 20 17.99 7.06 6.35
CA ASP A 20 19.19 7.67 5.76
C ASP A 20 20.19 8.20 6.81
N ILE A 21 19.70 8.89 7.85
CA ILE A 21 20.56 9.49 8.87
C ILE A 21 20.83 8.49 9.98
N GLU A 22 19.79 7.98 10.66
CA GLU A 22 20.01 7.11 11.81
C GLU A 22 20.60 5.75 11.40
N TYR A 23 19.99 5.05 10.44
CA TYR A 23 20.47 3.71 10.05
C TYR A 23 21.67 3.74 9.10
N CYS A 24 21.59 4.45 7.97
CA CYS A 24 22.64 4.38 6.96
C CYS A 24 23.90 5.16 7.34
N ASP A 25 23.79 6.21 8.15
CA ASP A 25 24.95 7.01 8.57
C ASP A 25 25.40 6.68 10.00
N GLU A 26 24.56 6.93 11.01
CA GLU A 26 24.96 6.85 12.42
C GLU A 26 25.21 5.39 12.87
N VAL A 27 24.21 4.52 12.79
CA VAL A 27 24.30 3.11 13.20
C VAL A 27 25.30 2.35 12.33
N ALA A 28 25.39 2.66 11.04
CA ALA A 28 26.36 2.04 10.14
C ALA A 28 27.80 2.30 10.58
N LYS A 29 28.13 3.55 10.93
CA LYS A 29 29.44 3.94 11.44
C LYS A 29 29.76 3.23 12.76
N GLU A 30 28.82 3.24 13.69
CA GLU A 30 28.99 2.58 15.00
C GLU A 30 29.22 1.07 14.87
N ALA A 31 28.55 0.44 13.91
CA ALA A 31 28.66 -0.99 13.64
C ALA A 31 29.87 -1.38 12.75
N GLY A 32 30.67 -0.41 12.28
CA GLY A 32 31.77 -0.67 11.35
C GLY A 32 31.32 -1.17 9.97
N VAL A 33 30.07 -0.89 9.59
CA VAL A 33 29.51 -1.26 8.29
C VAL A 33 30.06 -0.31 7.24
N THR A 34 30.76 -0.86 6.25
CA THR A 34 31.41 -0.07 5.21
C THR A 34 30.48 0.34 4.07
N GLN A 35 29.36 -0.36 3.90
CA GLN A 35 28.39 -0.04 2.86
C GLN A 35 26.97 -0.47 3.21
N ILE A 36 26.12 0.54 3.40
CA ILE A 36 24.67 0.44 3.51
C ILE A 36 24.07 1.64 2.77
N GLU A 37 23.04 1.39 1.98
CA GLU A 37 22.36 2.43 1.22
C GLU A 37 20.86 2.13 1.21
N ARG A 38 20.06 3.13 0.86
CA ARG A 38 18.61 2.98 0.73
C ARG A 38 18.20 3.19 -0.73
N ALA A 39 17.31 2.33 -1.22
CA ALA A 39 16.63 2.57 -2.49
C ALA A 39 15.72 3.80 -2.39
N ALA A 40 15.73 4.65 -3.43
CA ALA A 40 14.79 5.76 -3.53
C ALA A 40 13.34 5.26 -3.52
N ALA A 41 12.44 6.01 -2.87
CA ALA A 41 11.02 5.76 -2.99
C ALA A 41 10.55 5.99 -4.45
N PRO A 42 9.44 5.35 -4.87
CA PRO A 42 8.91 5.52 -6.22
C PRO A 42 8.70 6.97 -6.66
N ASN A 43 8.25 7.86 -5.77
CA ASN A 43 7.99 9.27 -6.01
C ASN A 43 7.24 9.51 -7.35
N ASP A 44 7.84 10.23 -8.29
CA ASP A 44 7.32 10.56 -9.61
C ASP A 44 7.84 9.63 -10.72
N HIS A 45 8.39 8.47 -10.37
CA HIS A 45 8.95 7.55 -11.35
C HIS A 45 7.89 7.16 -12.40
N PRO A 46 8.18 7.29 -13.71
CA PRO A 46 7.17 7.16 -14.76
C PRO A 46 6.50 5.79 -14.79
N THR A 47 7.25 4.72 -14.48
CA THR A 47 6.68 3.37 -14.37
C THR A 47 5.68 3.25 -13.22
N PHE A 48 5.92 3.92 -12.09
CA PHE A 48 5.02 3.89 -10.94
C PHE A 48 3.72 4.65 -11.26
N ILE A 49 3.83 5.82 -11.89
CA ILE A 49 2.67 6.59 -12.38
C ILE A 49 1.86 5.77 -13.39
N ALA A 50 2.52 5.12 -14.35
CA ALA A 50 1.85 4.25 -15.32
C ALA A 50 1.11 3.08 -14.64
N ALA A 51 1.72 2.45 -13.63
CA ALA A 51 1.07 1.39 -12.86
C ALA A 51 -0.16 1.89 -12.09
N MET A 52 -0.11 3.07 -11.46
CA MET A 52 -1.28 3.66 -10.81
C MET A 52 -2.42 3.94 -11.79
N ALA A 53 -2.09 4.48 -12.98
CA ALA A 53 -3.07 4.73 -14.03
C ALA A 53 -3.73 3.41 -14.50
N ASP A 54 -2.94 2.35 -14.65
CA ASP A 54 -3.42 1.02 -15.04
C ASP A 54 -4.37 0.43 -13.98
N VAL A 55 -4.03 0.51 -12.68
CA VAL A 55 -4.90 0.05 -11.58
C VAL A 55 -6.26 0.77 -11.61
N VAL A 56 -6.28 2.08 -11.81
CA VAL A 56 -7.54 2.85 -11.90
C VAL A 56 -8.31 2.50 -13.17
N SER A 57 -7.62 2.40 -14.32
CA SER A 57 -8.23 2.04 -15.59
C SER A 57 -8.91 0.67 -15.54
N GLN A 58 -8.24 -0.32 -14.95
CA GLN A 58 -8.79 -1.66 -14.71
C GLN A 58 -9.99 -1.59 -13.77
N HIS A 59 -9.90 -0.84 -12.66
CA HIS A 59 -11.01 -0.69 -11.72
C HIS A 59 -12.27 -0.05 -12.32
N LEU A 60 -12.11 0.86 -13.29
CA LEU A 60 -13.24 1.50 -13.98
C LEU A 60 -13.94 0.57 -14.99
N THR A 61 -13.23 -0.43 -15.50
CA THR A 61 -13.69 -1.26 -16.63
C THR A 61 -13.99 -2.70 -16.23
N ALA A 62 -13.42 -3.18 -15.12
CA ALA A 62 -13.52 -4.56 -14.67
C ALA A 62 -13.49 -4.68 -13.14
N GLY A 63 -14.09 -5.76 -12.63
CA GLY A 63 -14.04 -6.12 -11.22
C GLY A 63 -15.10 -5.46 -10.34
N PRO A 64 -15.22 -5.94 -9.09
CA PRO A 64 -16.17 -5.37 -8.15
C PRO A 64 -15.75 -3.95 -7.79
N ARG A 65 -16.72 -3.04 -7.71
CA ARG A 65 -16.53 -1.64 -7.32
C ARG A 65 -15.96 -1.44 -5.91
N VAL A 66 -15.84 -2.51 -5.14
CA VAL A 66 -15.17 -2.55 -3.83
C VAL A 66 -14.57 -3.94 -3.62
N SER A 67 -13.37 -4.02 -3.05
CA SER A 67 -12.74 -5.31 -2.78
C SER A 67 -13.43 -6.04 -1.62
N ARG A 68 -13.45 -7.38 -1.67
CA ARG A 68 -14.00 -8.21 -0.59
C ARG A 68 -13.24 -7.99 0.72
N GLN A 69 -11.92 -7.84 0.66
CA GLN A 69 -11.06 -7.56 1.82
C GLN A 69 -11.43 -6.22 2.45
N TYR A 70 -11.74 -5.18 1.66
CA TYR A 70 -12.19 -3.91 2.22
C TYR A 70 -13.47 -4.07 3.04
N LEU A 71 -14.43 -4.89 2.61
CA LEU A 71 -15.69 -5.09 3.35
C LEU A 71 -15.53 -5.91 4.63
N SER A 72 -14.41 -6.60 4.80
CA SER A 72 -14.10 -7.31 6.05
C SER A 72 -13.76 -6.32 7.17
N ARG A 73 -14.01 -6.74 8.41
CA ARG A 73 -13.57 -6.04 9.62
C ARG A 73 -12.49 -6.87 10.30
N CYS A 74 -11.59 -6.20 11.02
CA CYS A 74 -10.62 -6.87 11.88
C CYS A 74 -11.35 -7.74 12.92
N ALA A 75 -10.79 -8.90 13.26
CA ALA A 75 -11.42 -9.88 14.16
C ALA A 75 -11.84 -9.30 15.51
N HIS A 76 -11.07 -8.34 16.04
CA HIS A 76 -11.32 -7.66 17.31
C HIS A 76 -11.70 -6.19 17.15
N CYS A 77 -12.33 -5.82 16.03
CA CYS A 77 -12.68 -4.43 15.77
C CYS A 77 -13.77 -3.93 16.74
N VAL A 78 -13.46 -2.89 17.52
CA VAL A 78 -14.41 -2.24 18.44
C VAL A 78 -15.04 -0.96 17.89
N SER A 79 -14.46 -0.39 16.83
CA SER A 79 -14.93 0.87 16.25
C SER A 79 -16.21 0.67 15.43
N GLN A 80 -17.29 1.34 15.85
CA GLN A 80 -18.55 1.37 15.08
C GLN A 80 -18.42 2.11 13.75
N ARG A 81 -17.48 3.06 13.65
CA ARG A 81 -17.20 3.80 12.40
C ARG A 81 -16.68 2.88 11.30
N CYS A 82 -15.92 1.84 11.67
CA CYS A 82 -15.48 0.84 10.70
C CYS A 82 -16.69 0.08 10.15
N LYS A 83 -17.63 -0.33 11.01
CA LYS A 83 -18.86 -1.02 10.59
C LYS A 83 -19.69 -0.16 9.64
N SER A 84 -20.01 1.08 10.06
CA SER A 84 -20.84 1.98 9.24
C SER A 84 -20.20 2.29 7.89
N SER A 85 -18.87 2.47 7.84
CA SER A 85 -18.15 2.66 6.59
C SER A 85 -18.25 1.44 5.67
N LYS A 86 -18.11 0.22 6.20
CA LYS A 86 -18.22 -1.01 5.38
C LYS A 86 -19.64 -1.19 4.84
N GLU A 87 -20.66 -0.95 5.66
CA GLU A 87 -22.07 -1.02 5.25
C GLU A 87 -22.40 0.03 4.17
N PHE A 88 -21.88 1.25 4.33
CA PHE A 88 -22.01 2.32 3.34
C PHE A 88 -21.44 1.91 1.99
N TYR A 89 -20.18 1.48 1.92
CA TYR A 89 -19.56 1.08 0.66
C TYR A 89 -20.15 -0.21 0.10
N LYS A 90 -20.57 -1.16 0.93
CA LYS A 90 -21.30 -2.36 0.48
C LYS A 90 -22.54 -1.98 -0.32
N THR A 91 -23.29 -1.00 0.20
CA THR A 91 -24.53 -0.50 -0.42
C THR A 91 -24.21 0.33 -1.65
N LEU A 92 -23.32 1.32 -1.55
CA LEU A 92 -22.95 2.20 -2.65
C LEU A 92 -22.41 1.44 -3.87
N CYS A 93 -21.63 0.39 -3.62
CA CYS A 93 -21.00 -0.42 -4.65
C CYS A 93 -21.86 -1.60 -5.11
N ASN A 94 -23.09 -1.76 -4.61
CA ASN A 94 -24.01 -2.86 -4.97
C ASN A 94 -23.36 -4.26 -4.90
N PHE A 95 -22.49 -4.50 -3.91
CA PHE A 95 -21.60 -5.67 -3.88
C PHE A 95 -22.34 -7.03 -3.93
N ASP A 96 -23.56 -7.11 -3.40
CA ASP A 96 -24.35 -8.35 -3.37
C ASP A 96 -24.94 -8.74 -4.75
N ASN A 97 -24.93 -7.83 -5.74
CA ASN A 97 -25.50 -8.05 -7.08
C ASN A 97 -24.42 -8.28 -8.17
N GLU A 98 -23.14 -8.29 -7.80
CA GLU A 98 -22.04 -8.49 -8.73
C GLU A 98 -21.83 -9.99 -9.00
N PRO A 99 -21.73 -10.43 -10.27
CA PRO A 99 -21.44 -11.83 -10.59
C PRO A 99 -20.09 -12.24 -9.98
N GLU A 100 -20.03 -13.45 -9.43
CA GLU A 100 -18.84 -14.01 -8.78
C GLU A 100 -17.68 -14.05 -9.79
N MET A 101 -16.74 -13.11 -9.68
CA MET A 101 -15.61 -13.02 -10.59
C MET A 101 -14.60 -14.10 -10.24
N ALA A 102 -14.28 -14.95 -11.24
CA ALA A 102 -13.32 -16.04 -11.11
C ALA A 102 -12.00 -15.52 -10.51
N VAL A 103 -11.59 -16.17 -9.42
CA VAL A 103 -10.26 -15.98 -8.85
C VAL A 103 -9.25 -16.36 -9.92
N THR A 104 -8.64 -15.37 -10.58
CA THR A 104 -7.43 -15.59 -11.37
C THR A 104 -6.37 -16.11 -10.41
N LYS A 105 -6.17 -17.43 -10.42
CA LYS A 105 -5.06 -18.07 -9.73
C LYS A 105 -3.78 -17.45 -10.29
N ILE A 106 -2.97 -16.91 -9.38
CA ILE A 106 -1.55 -16.66 -9.63
C ILE A 106 -0.87 -18.01 -9.89
#